data_AF-A0A2R6RNG5-F1
#
_entry.id   AF-A0A2R6RNG5-F1
#
_cell.length_a   1.000
_cell.length_b   1.000
_cell.length_c   1.000
_cell.angle_alpha   90.00
_cell.angle_beta   90.00
_cell.angle_gamma   90.00
#
_symmetry.space_group_name_H-M   'P 1'
#
loop_
_entity.id
_entity.type
_entity.pdbx_description
1 polymer ?
#
loop_
_entity_poly.entity_id
_entity_poly.type
_entity_poly.pdbx_seq_one_letter_code
_entity_poly.pdbx_strand_id
1 'polypeptide(L)'
;MATSSFLENRYWVLRHGKSIPNERGLIVSSMENGTLEEYKLASEGVNQALLAGELFYKELKENNVPNDKVRIYYSPFSRTSHTAKVVASVLNISFEGPQCKVIEDLRERFFGLSYELSSHDKYPEIWALDEKDPFMKPGGGESVSDVVSRLTRALITIESEVQGCAILVVSHGDPLQILQTIIHAAKEHDELVGNDLESRIQAVKVPSVLSQHRKYALLTGELRAVI
;
A
#
# COMPACT_ATOMS: atom_id res chain seq x y z
N MET A 1 8.30 26.97 -9.85
CA MET A 1 8.70 26.99 -8.43
C MET A 1 8.40 25.60 -7.90
N ALA A 2 9.41 24.87 -7.42
CA ALA A 2 9.17 23.54 -6.87
C ALA A 2 8.34 23.72 -5.59
N THR A 3 7.11 23.22 -5.59
CA THR A 3 6.35 23.00 -4.36
C THR A 3 7.22 22.13 -3.47
N SER A 4 7.65 22.63 -2.32
CA SER A 4 8.34 21.82 -1.31
C SER A 4 7.43 20.63 -0.99
N SER A 5 7.83 19.42 -1.40
CA SER A 5 7.13 18.21 -1.00
C SER A 5 7.49 17.91 0.45
N PHE A 6 6.52 17.55 1.30
CA PHE A 6 6.81 17.12 2.69
C PHE A 6 7.41 15.70 2.74
N LEU A 7 7.54 15.05 1.59
CA LEU A 7 8.23 13.78 1.38
C LEU A 7 9.38 14.00 0.39
N GLU A 8 10.55 13.47 0.72
CA GLU A 8 11.82 13.60 -0.02
C GLU A 8 11.93 12.59 -1.19
N ASN A 9 11.06 11.58 -1.18
CA ASN A 9 10.96 10.58 -2.24
C ASN A 9 9.69 10.74 -3.08
N ARG A 10 9.70 10.16 -4.27
CA ARG A 10 8.52 10.05 -5.14
C ARG A 10 7.89 8.68 -5.00
N TYR A 11 6.58 8.63 -4.89
CA TYR A 11 5.87 7.41 -4.50
C TYR A 11 4.93 6.92 -5.58
N TRP A 12 5.06 5.63 -5.88
CA TRP A 12 4.09 4.82 -6.60
C TRP A 12 3.55 3.74 -5.68
N VAL A 13 2.27 3.44 -5.83
CA VAL A 13 1.61 2.33 -5.15
C VAL A 13 1.19 1.29 -6.17
N LEU A 14 1.32 0.03 -5.80
CA LEU A 14 0.87 -1.11 -6.60
C LEU A 14 0.06 -2.05 -5.73
N ARG A 15 -1.24 -2.17 -6.02
CA ARG A 15 -2.04 -3.24 -5.43
C ARG A 15 -1.57 -4.56 -6.02
N HIS A 16 -1.37 -5.57 -5.16
CA HIS A 16 -0.99 -6.92 -5.63
C HIS A 16 -1.90 -7.40 -6.76
N GLY A 17 -1.34 -8.21 -7.67
CA GLY A 17 -2.13 -8.89 -8.70
C GLY A 17 -3.15 -9.85 -8.08
N LYS A 18 -4.11 -10.33 -8.88
CA LYS A 18 -5.11 -11.31 -8.44
C LYS A 18 -4.45 -12.52 -7.76
N SER A 19 -4.86 -12.82 -6.53
CA SER A 19 -4.31 -13.91 -5.72
C SER A 19 -5.20 -15.15 -5.73
N ILE A 20 -4.65 -16.30 -5.31
CA ILE A 20 -5.41 -17.54 -5.15
C ILE A 20 -6.60 -17.34 -4.17
N PRO A 21 -6.46 -16.65 -3.02
CA PRO A 21 -7.60 -16.24 -2.20
C PRO A 21 -8.65 -15.42 -2.93
N ASN A 22 -8.25 -14.53 -3.85
CA ASN A 22 -9.22 -13.77 -4.64
C ASN A 22 -10.04 -14.68 -5.56
N GLU A 23 -9.42 -15.67 -6.19
CA GLU A 23 -10.14 -16.67 -7.01
C GLU A 23 -11.09 -17.54 -6.19
N ARG A 24 -10.71 -17.84 -4.94
CA ARG A 24 -11.52 -18.62 -4.00
C ARG A 24 -12.62 -17.79 -3.30
N GLY A 25 -12.63 -16.47 -3.52
CA GLY A 25 -13.59 -15.59 -2.87
C GLY A 25 -13.34 -15.38 -1.37
N LEU A 26 -12.10 -15.50 -0.89
CA LEU A 26 -11.76 -15.50 0.54
C LEU A 26 -11.12 -14.18 1.00
N ILE A 27 -11.50 -13.76 2.20
CA ILE A 27 -10.80 -12.71 2.95
C ILE A 27 -9.59 -13.33 3.66
N VAL A 28 -8.39 -12.86 3.32
CA VAL A 28 -7.14 -13.25 3.98
C VAL A 28 -6.43 -12.01 4.48
N SER A 29 -6.48 -11.81 5.78
CA SER A 29 -6.08 -10.57 6.45
C SER A 29 -5.17 -10.78 7.66
N SER A 30 -5.09 -12.01 8.20
CA SER A 30 -4.18 -12.36 9.28
C SER A 30 -2.75 -12.59 8.79
N MET A 31 -1.76 -12.40 9.67
CA MET A 31 -0.37 -12.74 9.37
C MET A 31 -0.18 -14.24 9.13
N GLU A 32 -0.80 -15.08 9.98
CA GLU A 32 -0.71 -16.54 9.92
C GLU A 32 -1.05 -17.09 8.53
N ASN A 33 -2.15 -16.62 7.94
CA ASN A 33 -2.57 -17.04 6.61
C ASN A 33 -1.92 -16.21 5.50
N GLY A 34 -1.77 -14.91 5.70
CA GLY A 34 -1.28 -13.99 4.68
C GLY A 34 0.11 -14.34 4.14
N THR A 35 0.95 -14.99 4.95
CA THR A 35 2.31 -15.42 4.57
C THR A 35 2.40 -16.85 4.02
N LEU A 36 1.27 -17.55 3.85
CA LEU A 36 1.28 -18.90 3.29
C LEU A 36 1.57 -18.88 1.79
N GLU A 37 2.44 -19.78 1.34
CA GLU A 37 2.86 -19.90 -0.06
C GLU A 37 1.70 -20.22 -1.00
N GLU A 38 0.69 -20.95 -0.52
CA GLU A 38 -0.54 -21.27 -1.27
C GLU A 38 -1.41 -20.03 -1.56
N TYR A 39 -1.15 -18.89 -0.90
CA TYR A 39 -1.88 -17.63 -1.09
C TYR A 39 -1.14 -16.61 -1.93
N LYS A 40 -0.20 -17.08 -2.75
CA LYS A 40 0.44 -16.30 -3.81
C LYS A 40 -0.54 -15.86 -4.90
N LEU A 41 -0.01 -15.11 -5.86
CA LEU A 41 -0.70 -14.76 -7.10
C LEU A 41 -1.23 -15.99 -7.84
N ALA A 42 -2.43 -15.85 -8.40
CA ALA A 42 -2.93 -16.72 -9.45
C ALA A 42 -2.25 -16.35 -10.80
N SER A 43 -2.43 -17.19 -11.82
CA SER A 43 -1.81 -16.98 -13.15
C SER A 43 -2.15 -15.61 -13.74
N GLU A 44 -3.40 -15.17 -13.62
CA GLU A 44 -3.83 -13.83 -14.06
C GLU A 44 -3.11 -12.72 -13.29
N GLY A 45 -2.92 -12.90 -11.98
CA GLY A 45 -2.21 -11.94 -11.13
C GLY A 45 -0.73 -11.80 -11.47
N VAL A 46 -0.08 -12.87 -11.94
CA VAL A 46 1.30 -12.79 -12.44
C VAL A 46 1.38 -11.92 -13.69
N ASN A 47 0.45 -12.07 -14.63
CA ASN A 47 0.38 -11.22 -15.82
C ASN A 47 0.10 -9.75 -15.45
N GLN A 48 -0.79 -9.49 -14.50
CA GLN A 48 -1.03 -8.15 -13.98
C GLN A 48 0.24 -7.53 -13.36
N ALA A 49 1.01 -8.31 -12.60
CA ALA A 49 2.27 -7.84 -12.01
C ALA A 49 3.35 -7.55 -13.07
N LEU A 50 3.41 -8.35 -14.15
CA LEU A 50 4.30 -8.09 -15.28
C LEU A 50 3.97 -6.75 -15.95
N LEU A 51 2.69 -6.54 -16.30
CA LEU A 51 2.22 -5.30 -16.92
C LEU A 51 2.46 -4.09 -16.01
N ALA A 52 2.20 -4.23 -14.70
CA ALA A 52 2.50 -3.17 -13.75
C ALA A 52 4.00 -2.84 -13.69
N GLY A 53 4.87 -3.86 -13.76
CA GLY A 53 6.32 -3.67 -13.84
C GLY A 53 6.76 -2.95 -15.11
N GLU A 54 6.17 -3.28 -16.26
CA GLU A 54 6.44 -2.62 -17.54
C GLU A 54 5.99 -1.15 -17.52
N LEU A 55 4.79 -0.87 -16.99
CA LEU A 55 4.27 0.48 -16.80
C LEU A 55 5.17 1.30 -15.87
N PHE A 56 5.59 0.71 -14.74
CA PHE A 56 6.48 1.40 -13.81
C PHE A 56 7.84 1.67 -14.43
N TYR A 57 8.41 0.71 -15.17
CA TYR A 57 9.67 0.93 -15.90
C TYR A 57 9.55 2.08 -16.91
N LYS A 58 8.41 2.18 -17.62
CA LYS A 58 8.14 3.28 -18.53
C LYS A 58 8.11 4.63 -17.80
N GLU A 59 7.37 4.73 -16.69
CA GLU A 59 7.31 5.93 -15.85
C GLU A 59 8.71 6.37 -15.37
N LEU A 60 9.53 5.40 -14.92
CA LEU A 60 10.90 5.66 -14.51
C LEU A 60 11.76 6.22 -15.65
N LYS A 61 11.61 5.71 -16.87
CA LYS A 61 12.33 6.21 -18.06
C LYS A 61 11.89 7.62 -18.43
N GLU A 62 10.59 7.88 -18.48
CA GLU A 62 10.05 9.20 -18.83
C GLU A 62 10.47 10.27 -17.82
N ASN A 63 10.64 9.89 -16.55
CA ASN A 63 11.09 10.75 -15.47
C ASN A 63 12.62 10.74 -15.24
N ASN A 64 13.39 10.12 -16.14
CA ASN A 64 14.86 10.00 -16.07
C ASN A 64 15.37 9.47 -14.72
N VAL A 65 14.66 8.51 -14.11
CA VAL A 65 15.06 7.91 -12.83
C VAL A 65 16.15 6.87 -13.04
N PRO A 66 17.33 7.03 -12.42
CA PRO A 66 18.38 6.02 -12.45
C PRO A 66 17.94 4.72 -11.76
N ASN A 67 18.35 3.55 -12.29
CA ASN A 67 17.92 2.26 -11.75
C ASN A 67 18.36 2.04 -10.30
N ASP A 68 19.54 2.57 -9.92
CA ASP A 68 20.09 2.53 -8.56
C ASP A 68 19.32 3.42 -7.57
N LYS A 69 18.44 4.30 -8.06
CA LYS A 69 17.53 5.13 -7.26
C LYS A 69 16.13 4.53 -7.09
N VAL A 70 15.87 3.35 -7.64
CA VAL A 70 14.59 2.65 -7.47
C VAL A 70 14.61 1.82 -6.19
N ARG A 71 13.53 1.87 -5.40
CA ARG A 71 13.32 1.00 -4.24
C ARG A 71 11.93 0.38 -4.30
N ILE A 72 11.82 -0.87 -3.88
CA ILE A 72 10.58 -1.63 -3.84
C ILE A 72 10.36 -2.06 -2.38
N TYR A 73 9.34 -1.48 -1.74
CA TYR A 73 8.91 -1.88 -0.41
C TYR A 73 7.61 -2.65 -0.51
N TYR A 74 7.52 -3.80 0.16
CA TYR A 74 6.37 -4.68 0.00
C TYR A 74 5.91 -5.29 1.32
N SER A 75 4.62 -5.60 1.39
CA SER A 75 4.08 -6.31 2.55
C SER A 75 4.59 -7.75 2.63
N PRO A 76 4.68 -8.35 3.83
CA PRO A 76 5.14 -9.73 4.00
C PRO A 76 4.21 -10.78 3.37
N PHE A 77 2.97 -10.41 3.03
CA PHE A 77 2.02 -11.38 2.51
C PHE A 77 2.47 -11.97 1.16
N SER A 78 2.25 -13.26 0.95
CA SER A 78 2.83 -13.98 -0.18
C SER A 78 2.41 -13.41 -1.54
N ARG A 79 1.18 -12.92 -1.66
CA ARG A 79 0.68 -12.23 -2.87
C ARG A 79 1.41 -10.91 -3.17
N THR A 80 1.77 -10.12 -2.15
CA THR A 80 2.53 -8.87 -2.33
C THR A 80 3.99 -9.17 -2.60
N SER A 81 4.59 -10.11 -1.85
CA SER A 81 5.97 -10.57 -2.09
C SER A 81 6.15 -11.14 -3.50
N HIS A 82 5.20 -11.95 -3.97
CA HIS A 82 5.22 -12.49 -5.34
C HIS A 82 5.06 -11.38 -6.39
N THR A 83 4.14 -10.42 -6.19
CA THR A 83 3.99 -9.25 -7.07
C THR A 83 5.30 -8.45 -7.15
N ALA A 84 5.90 -8.12 -6.02
CA ALA A 84 7.14 -7.36 -5.93
C ALA A 84 8.29 -8.09 -6.64
N LYS A 85 8.39 -9.42 -6.47
CA LYS A 85 9.39 -10.24 -7.16
C LYS A 85 9.25 -10.20 -8.68
N VAL A 86 8.02 -10.26 -9.19
CA VAL A 86 7.75 -10.15 -10.63
C VAL A 86 8.17 -8.77 -11.16
N VAL A 87 7.78 -7.70 -10.47
CA VAL A 87 8.15 -6.32 -10.85
C VAL A 87 9.67 -6.11 -10.81
N ALA A 88 10.34 -6.58 -9.75
CA ALA A 88 11.79 -6.52 -9.64
C ALA A 88 12.50 -7.21 -10.82
N SER A 89 11.96 -8.36 -11.28
CA SER A 89 12.48 -9.06 -12.46
C SER A 89 12.35 -8.22 -13.74
N VAL A 90 11.23 -7.51 -13.95
CA VAL A 90 11.05 -6.63 -15.11
C VAL A 90 12.07 -5.49 -15.11
N LEU A 91 12.39 -4.97 -13.92
CA LEU A 91 13.34 -3.87 -13.72
C LEU A 91 14.82 -4.33 -13.72
N ASN A 92 15.09 -5.64 -13.84
CA ASN A 92 16.41 -6.24 -13.63
C ASN A 92 17.03 -5.89 -12.27
N ILE A 93 16.20 -5.83 -11.22
CA ILE A 93 16.61 -5.62 -9.83
C ILE A 93 16.62 -6.97 -9.11
N SER A 94 17.70 -7.25 -8.36
CA SER A 94 17.74 -8.44 -7.50
C SER A 94 16.73 -8.32 -6.37
N PHE A 95 15.80 -9.29 -6.27
CA PHE A 95 14.77 -9.30 -5.24
C PHE A 95 15.35 -9.53 -3.83
N GLU A 96 16.45 -10.26 -3.72
CA GLU A 96 17.19 -10.44 -2.46
C GLU A 96 18.24 -9.33 -2.24
N GLY A 97 18.26 -8.32 -3.11
CA GLY A 97 19.19 -7.20 -3.05
C GLY A 97 18.68 -6.05 -2.16
N PRO A 98 19.53 -5.04 -1.92
CA PRO A 98 19.22 -3.92 -1.02
C PRO A 98 18.10 -2.98 -1.53
N GLN A 99 17.66 -3.15 -2.77
CA GLN A 99 16.60 -2.32 -3.37
C GLN A 99 15.20 -2.84 -3.06
N CYS A 100 15.06 -4.10 -2.63
CA CYS A 100 13.79 -4.71 -2.29
C CYS A 100 13.75 -4.98 -0.78
N LYS A 101 12.71 -4.51 -0.09
CA LYS A 101 12.61 -4.69 1.36
C LYS A 101 11.18 -4.94 1.80
N VAL A 102 11.03 -5.94 2.67
CA VAL A 102 9.77 -6.22 3.34
C VAL A 102 9.52 -5.21 4.47
N ILE A 103 8.29 -4.69 4.56
CA ILE A 103 7.83 -3.88 5.69
C ILE A 103 6.50 -4.46 6.18
N GLU A 104 6.49 -4.95 7.43
CA GLU A 104 5.31 -5.55 8.04
C GLU A 104 4.11 -4.59 8.07
N ASP A 105 4.38 -3.33 8.39
CA ASP A 105 3.37 -2.26 8.46
C ASP A 105 2.67 -1.97 7.11
N LEU A 106 3.08 -2.60 6.00
CA LEU A 106 2.39 -2.56 4.70
C LEU A 106 1.36 -3.69 4.51
N ARG A 107 1.15 -4.59 5.48
CA ARG A 107 0.22 -5.72 5.35
C ARG A 107 -1.23 -5.30 5.14
N GLU A 108 -2.06 -6.24 4.72
CA GLU A 108 -3.51 -6.03 4.59
C GLU A 108 -4.10 -5.57 5.93
N ARG A 109 -5.17 -4.79 5.88
CA ARG A 109 -5.93 -4.46 7.09
C ARG A 109 -6.43 -5.76 7.70
N PHE A 110 -6.07 -6.01 8.96
CA PHE A 110 -6.59 -7.16 9.68
C PHE A 110 -8.05 -6.90 10.03
N PHE A 111 -8.98 -7.68 9.47
CA PHE A 111 -10.42 -7.46 9.67
C PHE A 111 -10.97 -8.17 10.91
N GLY A 112 -10.11 -8.88 11.66
CA GLY A 112 -10.52 -9.68 12.81
C GLY A 112 -10.77 -11.14 12.45
N LEU A 113 -10.65 -12.03 13.45
CA LEU A 113 -10.76 -13.49 13.25
C LEU A 113 -12.11 -13.93 12.69
N SER A 114 -13.20 -13.19 12.96
CA SER A 114 -14.53 -13.49 12.45
C SER A 114 -14.68 -13.34 10.92
N TYR A 115 -13.77 -12.59 10.29
CA TYR A 115 -13.75 -12.37 8.84
C TYR A 115 -12.68 -13.22 8.14
N GLU A 116 -11.69 -13.71 8.87
CA GLU A 116 -10.58 -14.49 8.32
C GLU A 116 -11.09 -15.79 7.67
N LEU A 117 -10.64 -16.07 6.44
CA LEU A 117 -11.07 -17.19 5.60
C LEU A 117 -12.59 -17.25 5.31
N SER A 118 -13.31 -16.15 5.55
CA SER A 118 -14.72 -16.04 5.17
C SER A 118 -14.88 -15.44 3.77
N SER A 119 -16.12 -15.46 3.24
CA SER A 119 -16.40 -14.88 1.91
C SER A 119 -16.09 -13.39 1.86
N HIS A 120 -15.51 -12.94 0.75
CA HIS A 120 -15.34 -11.52 0.43
C HIS A 120 -16.66 -10.74 0.37
N ASP A 121 -17.80 -11.43 0.28
CA ASP A 121 -19.14 -10.81 0.29
C ASP A 121 -19.44 -10.12 1.62
N LYS A 122 -18.60 -10.34 2.65
CA LYS A 122 -18.67 -9.61 3.92
C LYS A 122 -18.01 -8.24 3.90
N TYR A 123 -17.25 -7.89 2.87
CA TYR A 123 -16.64 -6.57 2.78
C TYR A 123 -17.61 -5.39 2.89
N PRO A 124 -18.84 -5.42 2.34
CA PRO A 124 -19.85 -4.38 2.55
C PRO A 124 -20.17 -4.11 4.02
N GLU A 125 -20.13 -5.12 4.89
CA GLU A 125 -20.36 -4.95 6.33
C GLU A 125 -19.22 -4.13 6.98
N ILE A 126 -17.98 -4.42 6.57
CA ILE A 126 -16.79 -3.68 7.02
C ILE A 126 -16.86 -2.23 6.52
N TRP A 127 -17.19 -2.02 5.25
CA TRP A 127 -17.25 -0.67 4.67
C TRP A 127 -18.37 0.17 5.28
N ALA A 128 -19.53 -0.43 5.58
CA ALA A 128 -20.61 0.27 6.28
C ALA A 128 -20.19 0.69 7.70
N LEU A 129 -19.36 -0.11 8.38
CA LEU A 129 -18.77 0.27 9.67
C LEU A 129 -17.81 1.45 9.51
N ASP A 130 -16.95 1.42 8.50
CA ASP A 130 -15.96 2.47 8.23
C ASP A 130 -16.61 3.81 7.86
N GLU A 131 -17.71 3.77 7.09
CA GLU A 131 -18.48 4.95 6.72
C GLU A 131 -19.15 5.60 7.94
N LYS A 132 -19.62 4.78 8.89
CA LYS A 132 -20.20 5.26 10.14
C LYS A 132 -19.16 5.88 11.06
N ASP A 133 -18.03 5.21 11.26
CA ASP A 133 -16.90 5.72 12.06
C ASP A 133 -15.59 5.00 11.69
N PRO A 134 -14.62 5.68 11.06
CA PRO A 134 -13.34 5.08 10.65
C PRO A 134 -12.41 4.75 11.84
N PHE A 135 -12.80 5.05 13.08
CA PHE A 135 -12.10 4.67 14.31
C PHE A 135 -12.63 3.36 14.91
N MET A 136 -13.76 2.83 14.41
CA MET A 136 -14.28 1.54 14.84
C MET A 136 -13.49 0.37 14.23
N LYS A 137 -13.36 -0.70 15.00
CA LYS A 137 -12.64 -1.93 14.62
C LYS A 137 -13.64 -3.03 14.22
N PRO A 138 -13.62 -3.55 12.98
CA PRO A 138 -14.44 -4.69 12.59
C PRO A 138 -13.90 -5.95 13.28
N GLY A 139 -14.77 -6.76 13.89
CA GLY A 139 -14.40 -8.10 14.38
C GLY A 139 -13.21 -8.18 15.35
N GLY A 140 -12.87 -7.09 16.04
CA GLY A 140 -11.66 -6.99 16.87
C GLY A 140 -10.35 -6.79 16.11
N GLY A 141 -10.41 -6.50 14.80
CA GLY A 141 -9.29 -6.18 13.94
C GLY A 141 -8.82 -4.72 14.04
N GLU A 142 -8.37 -4.18 12.92
CA GLU A 142 -7.87 -2.81 12.78
C GLU A 142 -8.98 -1.87 12.30
N SER A 143 -9.04 -0.67 12.89
CA SER A 143 -9.79 0.46 12.32
C SER A 143 -9.02 1.08 11.15
N VAL A 144 -9.67 1.92 10.34
CA VAL A 144 -8.96 2.73 9.33
C VAL A 144 -7.87 3.58 10.00
N SER A 145 -8.19 4.16 11.16
CA SER A 145 -7.25 4.92 12.00
C SER A 145 -6.03 4.09 12.45
N ASP A 146 -6.19 2.83 12.82
CA ASP A 146 -5.06 1.95 13.18
C ASP A 146 -4.15 1.70 11.97
N VAL A 147 -4.76 1.48 10.80
CA VAL A 147 -4.02 1.29 9.53
C VAL A 147 -3.20 2.53 9.19
N VAL A 148 -3.77 3.73 9.34
CA VAL A 148 -3.02 4.99 9.17
C VAL A 148 -1.80 5.03 10.08
N SER A 149 -1.95 4.73 11.38
CA SER A 149 -0.83 4.78 12.32
C SER A 149 0.36 3.92 11.89
N ARG A 150 0.11 2.69 11.40
CA ARG A 150 1.18 1.81 10.94
C ARG A 150 1.77 2.22 9.60
N LEU A 151 0.94 2.71 8.68
CA LEU A 151 1.42 3.23 7.41
C LEU A 151 2.29 4.49 7.60
N THR A 152 1.96 5.34 8.58
CA THR A 152 2.83 6.47 8.98
C THR A 152 4.21 5.99 9.40
N ARG A 153 4.29 4.95 10.25
CA ARG A 153 5.59 4.36 10.63
C ARG A 153 6.34 3.77 9.43
N ALA A 154 5.63 3.12 8.51
CA ALA A 154 6.23 2.61 7.27
C ALA A 154 6.82 3.76 6.43
N LEU A 155 6.09 4.88 6.25
CA LEU A 155 6.60 6.04 5.54
C LEU A 155 7.81 6.67 6.23
N ILE A 156 7.76 6.89 7.54
CA ILE A 156 8.89 7.42 8.34
C ILE A 156 10.12 6.52 8.16
N THR A 157 9.94 5.20 8.21
CA THR A 157 11.02 4.23 8.00
C THR A 157 11.64 4.41 6.61
N ILE A 158 10.82 4.47 5.56
CA ILE A 158 11.30 4.64 4.17
C ILE A 158 12.05 5.97 4.02
N GLU A 159 11.46 7.08 4.46
CA GLU A 159 12.03 8.42 4.34
C GLU A 159 13.34 8.57 5.14
N SER A 160 13.50 7.83 6.23
CA SER A 160 14.74 7.80 7.01
C SER A 160 15.87 6.98 6.35
N GLU A 161 15.53 6.03 5.48
CA GLU A 161 16.47 5.10 4.87
C GLU A 161 17.00 5.58 3.52
N VAL A 162 16.16 6.26 2.75
CA VAL A 162 16.48 6.68 1.37
C VAL A 162 15.91 8.06 1.08
N GLN A 163 16.60 8.80 0.21
CA GLN A 163 16.22 10.16 -0.19
C GLN A 163 16.39 10.36 -1.69
N GLY A 164 15.49 11.13 -2.30
CA GLY A 164 15.48 11.38 -3.74
C GLY A 164 15.32 10.12 -4.59
N CYS A 165 14.71 9.08 -4.03
CA CYS A 165 14.46 7.79 -4.69
C CYS A 165 13.05 7.74 -5.31
N ALA A 166 12.88 6.83 -6.28
CA ALA A 166 11.57 6.41 -6.73
C ALA A 166 11.16 5.16 -5.95
N ILE A 167 10.07 5.27 -5.21
CA ILE A 167 9.61 4.25 -4.27
C ILE A 167 8.38 3.58 -4.84
N LEU A 168 8.45 2.26 -5.04
CA LEU A 168 7.30 1.44 -5.31
C LEU A 168 6.85 0.75 -4.03
N VAL A 169 5.62 1.05 -3.58
CA VAL A 169 4.98 0.38 -2.43
C VAL A 169 4.02 -0.69 -2.94
N VAL A 170 4.36 -1.97 -2.75
CA VAL A 170 3.53 -3.10 -3.14
C VAL A 170 2.74 -3.62 -1.94
N SER A 171 1.43 -3.39 -1.95
CA SER A 171 0.55 -3.69 -0.81
C SER A 171 -0.84 -4.13 -1.30
N HIS A 172 -1.87 -3.89 -0.51
CA HIS A 172 -3.23 -4.40 -0.70
C HIS A 172 -4.21 -3.27 -0.96
N GLY A 173 -5.45 -3.63 -1.31
CA GLY A 173 -6.46 -2.63 -1.66
C GLY A 173 -6.70 -1.63 -0.52
N ASP A 174 -6.96 -2.12 0.69
CA ASP A 174 -7.38 -1.28 1.81
C ASP A 174 -6.25 -0.37 2.36
N PRO A 175 -5.03 -0.87 2.63
CA PRO A 175 -3.92 -0.04 3.09
C PRO A 175 -3.52 1.00 2.04
N LEU A 176 -3.53 0.67 0.75
CA LEU A 176 -3.11 1.62 -0.29
C LEU A 176 -4.11 2.75 -0.51
N GLN A 177 -5.42 2.47 -0.43
CA GLN A 177 -6.41 3.54 -0.54
C GLN A 177 -6.39 4.44 0.71
N ILE A 178 -6.14 3.87 1.90
CA ILE A 178 -5.94 4.64 3.14
C ILE A 178 -4.66 5.49 3.06
N LEU A 179 -3.56 4.92 2.56
CA LEU A 179 -2.28 5.61 2.38
C LEU A 179 -2.42 6.84 1.46
N GLN A 180 -3.03 6.65 0.29
CA GLN A 180 -3.26 7.75 -0.66
C GLN A 180 -4.10 8.86 -0.02
N THR A 181 -5.16 8.49 0.69
CA THR A 181 -6.05 9.46 1.35
C THR A 181 -5.30 10.35 2.32
N ILE A 182 -4.48 9.75 3.19
CA ILE A 182 -3.78 10.51 4.22
C ILE A 182 -2.63 11.34 3.63
N ILE A 183 -1.94 10.84 2.59
CA ILE A 183 -0.90 11.60 1.89
C ILE A 183 -1.51 12.81 1.16
N HIS A 184 -2.62 12.63 0.44
CA HIS A 184 -3.28 13.73 -0.25
C HIS A 184 -3.81 14.79 0.73
N ALA A 185 -4.45 14.38 1.82
CA ALA A 185 -4.91 15.31 2.85
C ALA A 185 -3.74 16.05 3.51
N ALA A 186 -2.64 15.35 3.85
CA ALA A 186 -1.46 15.96 4.46
C ALA A 186 -0.75 16.95 3.50
N LYS A 187 -0.80 16.68 2.19
CA LYS A 187 -0.31 17.60 1.15
C LYS A 187 -1.14 18.88 1.05
N GLU A 188 -2.46 18.77 1.18
CA GLU A 188 -3.36 19.93 1.16
C GLU A 188 -3.27 20.77 2.45
N HIS A 189 -2.89 20.15 3.56
CA HIS A 189 -2.77 20.78 4.88
C HIS A 189 -1.38 21.42 5.13
N ASP A 190 -0.74 21.93 4.06
CA ASP A 190 0.66 22.42 4.07
C ASP A 190 0.87 23.70 4.91
N GLU A 191 -0.19 24.46 5.19
CA GLU A 191 -0.07 25.83 5.67
C GLU A 191 0.07 26.00 7.21
N LEU A 192 -0.09 24.94 8.03
CA LEU A 192 -0.37 25.15 9.46
C LEU A 192 0.40 24.27 10.48
N VAL A 193 1.18 23.27 10.06
CA VAL A 193 1.87 22.36 11.00
C VAL A 193 3.30 22.13 10.49
N GLY A 194 4.27 22.02 11.40
CA GLY A 194 5.70 21.94 11.09
C GLY A 194 6.08 20.91 10.02
N ASN A 195 7.33 20.96 9.54
CA ASN A 195 7.80 20.15 8.42
C ASN A 195 7.91 18.64 8.72
N ASP A 196 7.56 18.17 9.92
CA ASP A 196 7.67 16.74 10.22
C ASP A 196 6.45 15.95 9.71
N LEU A 197 6.74 14.83 9.04
CA LEU A 197 5.79 13.93 8.41
C LEU A 197 4.72 13.41 9.39
N GLU A 198 5.13 13.07 10.62
CA GLU A 198 4.23 12.47 11.60
C GLU A 198 3.16 13.47 12.04
N SER A 199 3.56 14.68 12.46
CA SER A 199 2.63 15.72 12.90
C SER A 199 1.65 16.11 11.80
N ARG A 200 2.11 16.17 10.54
CA ARG A 200 1.22 16.45 9.39
C ARG A 200 0.15 15.38 9.23
N ILE A 201 0.56 14.11 9.24
CA ILE A 201 -0.40 13.00 9.15
C ILE A 201 -1.35 13.00 10.35
N GLN A 202 -0.86 13.23 11.57
CA GLN A 202 -1.71 13.27 12.76
C GLN A 202 -2.74 14.41 12.70
N ALA A 203 -2.37 15.58 12.17
CA ALA A 203 -3.28 16.71 12.04
C ALA A 203 -4.47 16.42 11.10
N VAL A 204 -4.26 15.62 10.05
CA VAL A 204 -5.31 15.25 9.08
C VAL A 204 -5.96 13.90 9.37
N LYS A 205 -5.55 13.20 10.44
CA LYS A 205 -6.11 11.91 10.86
C LYS A 205 -7.44 12.10 11.60
N VAL A 206 -8.43 12.65 10.90
CA VAL A 206 -9.76 12.99 11.42
C VAL A 206 -10.85 12.21 10.66
N PRO A 207 -12.04 11.98 11.27
CA PRO A 207 -13.09 11.17 10.63
C PRO A 207 -13.46 11.63 9.21
N SER A 208 -13.59 12.95 8.99
CA SER A 208 -13.98 13.52 7.69
C SER A 208 -13.01 13.21 6.56
N VAL A 209 -11.72 13.05 6.87
CA VAL A 209 -10.68 12.65 5.91
C VAL A 209 -10.69 11.13 5.75
N LEU A 210 -10.64 10.39 6.87
CA LEU A 210 -10.52 8.93 6.84
C LEU A 210 -11.71 8.25 6.16
N SER A 211 -12.93 8.77 6.30
CA SER A 211 -14.11 8.22 5.62
C SER A 211 -14.06 8.35 4.08
N GLN A 212 -13.12 9.15 3.53
CA GLN A 212 -12.96 9.30 2.07
C GLN A 212 -12.10 8.22 1.43
N HIS A 213 -11.56 7.28 2.21
CA HIS A 213 -10.53 6.36 1.72
C HIS A 213 -10.93 5.51 0.51
N ARG A 214 -12.22 5.21 0.37
CA ARG A 214 -12.77 4.48 -0.79
C ARG A 214 -12.66 5.23 -2.11
N LYS A 215 -12.50 6.56 -2.12
CA LYS A 215 -12.27 7.35 -3.34
C LYS A 215 -10.96 6.99 -4.04
N TYR A 216 -10.02 6.43 -3.30
CA TYR A 216 -8.69 6.05 -3.79
C TYR A 216 -8.56 4.54 -4.08
N ALA A 217 -9.69 3.84 -4.25
CA ALA A 217 -9.70 2.42 -4.58
C ALA A 217 -8.83 2.10 -5.80
N LEU A 218 -8.21 0.92 -5.77
CA LEU A 218 -7.32 0.39 -6.81
C LEU A 218 -7.86 -0.95 -7.30
N LEU A 219 -7.81 -1.21 -8.60
CA LEU A 219 -8.00 -2.53 -9.18
C LEU A 219 -6.80 -3.44 -8.87
N THR A 220 -6.98 -4.76 -8.95
CA THR A 220 -5.87 -5.71 -8.76
C THR A 220 -4.78 -5.49 -9.81
N GLY A 221 -3.53 -5.37 -9.38
CA GLY A 221 -2.41 -5.05 -10.26
C GLY A 221 -2.35 -3.60 -10.73
N GLU A 222 -3.21 -2.70 -10.23
CA GLU A 222 -3.16 -1.29 -10.60
C GLU A 222 -1.94 -0.59 -9.97
N LEU A 223 -1.14 0.02 -10.84
CA LEU A 223 -0.06 0.94 -10.50
C LEU A 223 -0.58 2.37 -10.53
N ARG A 224 -0.25 3.18 -9.52
CA ARG A 224 -0.61 4.61 -9.49
C ARG A 224 0.50 5.45 -8.86
N ALA A 225 0.84 6.57 -9.48
CA ALA A 225 1.66 7.62 -8.86
C ALA A 225 0.84 8.36 -7.80
N VAL A 226 1.44 8.64 -6.64
CA VAL A 226 0.76 9.32 -5.52
C VAL A 226 1.19 10.78 -5.41
N ILE A 227 2.51 11.01 -5.34
CA ILE A 227 3.14 12.33 -5.25
C ILE A 227 4.50 12.36 -5.96
#